data_AF-A0A5S4WS79-F1
#
_entry.id   AF-A0A5S4WS79-F1
#
_cell.length_a   1.000
_cell.length_b   1.000
_cell.length_c   1.000
_cell.angle_alpha   90.00
_cell.angle_beta   90.00
_cell.angle_gamma   90.00
#
_symmetry.space_group_name_H-M   'P 1'
#
loop_
_entity.id
_entity.type
_entity.pdbx_description
1 polymer ?
#
loop_
_entity_poly.entity_id
_entity_poly.type
_entity_poly.pdbx_seq_one_letter_code
_entity_poly.pdbx_strand_id
1 'polypeptide(L)'
;MTKSGTKSSVTSTGGKSRSPVRSAGRSAGSSRSGVRGKTNGRNTTIVSRDSPRKGKTDWARVDALTDEDIAEAVANDPDAVPIDIDWSDAVLVMPPRKKAISIRLDEDVLDFFKREGEGYQRRMNAVLRSYMQQKSKPKKRA
;
A
#
# COMPACT_ATOMS: atom_id res chain seq x y z
N MET A 1 -58.78 -12.65 -63.04
CA MET A 1 -58.60 -11.58 -62.04
C MET A 1 -57.22 -10.97 -62.27
N THR A 2 -57.03 -10.11 -63.27
CA THR A 2 -57.11 -8.62 -63.22
C THR A 2 -56.23 -7.95 -62.17
N LYS A 3 -55.34 -7.08 -62.68
CA LYS A 3 -54.92 -5.77 -62.15
C LYS A 3 -53.85 -5.79 -61.04
N SER A 4 -52.60 -5.40 -61.34
CA SER A 4 -52.08 -4.02 -61.52
C SER A 4 -51.79 -3.32 -60.20
N GLY A 5 -50.63 -2.64 -60.10
CA GLY A 5 -50.49 -1.55 -59.16
C GLY A 5 -49.08 -1.27 -58.67
N THR A 6 -48.23 -0.76 -59.54
CA THR A 6 -47.26 0.25 -59.13
C THR A 6 -48.01 1.42 -58.48
N LYS A 7 -47.56 1.85 -57.30
CA LYS A 7 -47.81 3.21 -56.80
C LYS A 7 -46.52 3.82 -56.31
N SER A 8 -46.14 4.87 -57.02
CA SER A 8 -45.15 5.86 -56.64
C SER A 8 -45.72 6.86 -55.62
N SER A 9 -44.77 7.54 -54.98
CA SER A 9 -44.73 8.98 -54.67
C SER A 9 -45.34 9.53 -53.38
N VAL A 10 -44.50 10.37 -52.72
CA VAL A 10 -44.82 11.72 -52.16
C VAL A 10 -45.58 11.69 -50.81
N THR A 11 -45.23 12.40 -49.72
CA THR A 11 -44.37 13.58 -49.47
C THR A 11 -44.14 13.78 -47.96
N SER A 12 -43.08 14.55 -47.66
CA SER A 12 -43.02 15.67 -46.70
C SER A 12 -42.85 15.47 -45.19
N THR A 13 -41.90 16.28 -44.70
CA THR A 13 -41.80 17.00 -43.41
C THR A 13 -41.42 16.26 -42.15
N GLY A 14 -40.29 16.69 -41.56
CA GLY A 14 -39.99 16.48 -40.14
C GLY A 14 -38.50 16.56 -39.83
N GLY A 15 -37.92 17.76 -39.85
CA GLY A 15 -36.58 17.96 -39.32
C GLY A 15 -36.50 17.60 -37.84
N LYS A 16 -35.40 16.96 -37.44
CA LYS A 16 -34.86 17.01 -36.07
C LYS A 16 -33.38 16.63 -36.10
N SER A 17 -32.57 17.67 -36.00
CA SER A 17 -31.14 17.64 -35.68
C SER A 17 -30.90 16.73 -34.47
N ARG A 18 -30.06 15.71 -34.62
CA ARG A 18 -29.50 14.94 -33.51
C ARG A 18 -27.98 14.93 -33.64
N SER A 19 -27.36 15.63 -32.70
CA SER A 19 -25.92 15.80 -32.52
C SER A 19 -25.19 14.44 -32.49
N PRO A 20 -23.94 14.36 -32.98
CA PRO A 20 -23.21 13.12 -33.01
C PRO A 20 -22.75 12.72 -31.61
N VAL A 21 -22.72 11.40 -31.45
CA VAL A 21 -22.39 10.59 -30.29
C VAL A 21 -21.06 11.02 -29.67
N ARG A 22 -21.04 11.23 -28.36
CA ARG A 22 -19.85 11.49 -27.54
C ARG A 22 -18.84 10.34 -27.72
N SER A 23 -17.68 10.64 -28.28
CA SER A 23 -16.54 9.71 -28.27
C SER A 23 -16.04 9.55 -26.84
N ALA A 24 -16.01 8.31 -26.35
CA ALA A 24 -15.38 7.97 -25.09
C ALA A 24 -13.88 8.24 -25.19
N GLY A 25 -13.43 9.30 -24.52
CA GLY A 25 -12.01 9.58 -24.33
C GLY A 25 -11.36 8.43 -23.58
N ARG A 26 -10.51 7.66 -24.27
CA ARG A 26 -9.56 6.75 -23.65
C ARG A 26 -8.56 7.60 -22.88
N SER A 27 -8.73 7.72 -21.57
CA SER A 27 -7.67 8.21 -20.70
C SER A 27 -6.54 7.17 -20.74
N ALA A 28 -5.51 7.47 -21.54
CA ALA A 28 -4.24 6.78 -21.47
C ALA A 28 -3.61 7.11 -20.12
N GLY A 29 -3.96 6.34 -19.09
CA GLY A 29 -3.19 6.28 -17.86
C GLY A 29 -1.80 5.79 -18.24
N SER A 30 -0.85 6.72 -18.37
CA SER A 30 0.56 6.38 -18.59
C SER A 30 1.06 5.69 -17.33
N SER A 31 0.82 4.39 -17.26
CA SER A 31 1.57 3.49 -16.42
C SER A 31 2.97 3.48 -17.02
N ARG A 32 3.77 4.50 -16.70
CA ARG A 32 5.22 4.43 -16.88
C ARG A 32 5.65 3.28 -15.99
N SER A 33 5.68 2.09 -16.58
CA SER A 33 6.40 0.94 -16.06
C SER A 33 7.82 1.44 -15.86
N GLY A 34 8.13 1.85 -14.63
CA GLY A 34 9.48 2.19 -14.26
C GLY A 34 10.33 0.99 -14.63
N VAL A 35 11.32 1.20 -15.49
CA VAL A 35 12.35 0.21 -15.76
C VAL A 35 12.89 -0.21 -14.40
N ARG A 36 12.53 -1.43 -13.97
CA ARG A 36 13.05 -2.02 -12.73
C ARG A 36 14.56 -1.95 -12.81
N GLY A 37 15.17 -1.18 -11.91
CA GLY A 37 16.63 -1.14 -11.77
C GLY A 37 17.15 -2.56 -11.69
N LYS A 38 18.21 -2.84 -12.47
CA LYS A 38 18.88 -4.14 -12.51
C LYS A 38 19.40 -4.44 -11.11
N THR A 39 18.72 -5.33 -10.38
CA THR A 39 19.20 -5.79 -9.08
C THR A 39 20.42 -6.67 -9.30
N ASN A 40 21.45 -6.53 -8.45
CA ASN A 40 22.61 -7.41 -8.45
C ASN A 40 22.16 -8.80 -7.97
N GLY A 41 21.76 -9.64 -8.93
CA GLY A 41 21.05 -10.92 -8.73
C GLY A 41 21.88 -12.07 -8.19
N ARG A 42 22.72 -11.86 -7.18
CA ARG A 42 23.54 -12.95 -6.64
C ARG A 42 22.74 -13.89 -5.71
N ASN A 43 21.78 -13.39 -4.92
CA ASN A 43 21.09 -14.22 -3.90
C ASN A 43 19.54 -14.12 -3.82
N THR A 44 18.87 -13.27 -4.60
CA THR A 44 17.41 -13.07 -4.45
C THR A 44 16.63 -13.52 -5.69
N THR A 45 15.78 -14.55 -5.56
CA THR A 45 14.80 -14.93 -6.58
C THR A 45 13.45 -14.27 -6.28
N ILE A 46 12.93 -13.45 -7.19
CA ILE A 46 11.57 -12.91 -7.09
C ILE A 46 10.61 -13.93 -7.67
N VAL A 47 9.63 -14.38 -6.88
CA VAL A 47 8.53 -15.25 -7.36
C VAL A 47 7.23 -14.48 -7.40
N SER A 48 6.39 -14.78 -8.41
CA SER A 48 5.06 -14.21 -8.54
C SER A 48 4.09 -14.90 -7.58
N ARG A 49 3.03 -14.17 -7.19
CA ARG A 49 1.94 -14.73 -6.38
C ARG A 49 1.25 -15.90 -7.08
N ASP A 50 1.13 -15.82 -8.40
CA ASP A 50 0.47 -16.83 -9.24
C ASP A 50 1.36 -18.07 -9.51
N SER A 51 2.64 -18.02 -9.13
CA SER A 51 3.57 -19.14 -9.28
C SER A 51 4.56 -19.18 -8.12
N PRO A 52 4.07 -19.50 -6.90
CA PRO A 52 4.95 -19.62 -5.74
C PRO A 52 5.88 -20.82 -5.92
N ARG A 53 7.06 -20.77 -5.29
CA ARG A 53 7.96 -21.94 -5.25
C ARG A 53 7.26 -23.03 -4.45
N LYS A 54 7.27 -24.25 -4.97
CA LYS A 54 6.85 -25.42 -4.20
C LYS A 54 7.88 -25.67 -3.10
N GLY A 55 7.43 -25.68 -1.85
CA GLY A 55 8.24 -26.09 -0.71
C GLY A 55 8.62 -27.57 -0.81
N LYS A 56 9.70 -27.97 -0.14
CA LYS A 56 10.11 -29.37 -0.01
C LYS A 56 9.52 -30.04 1.24
N THR A 57 8.70 -29.31 1.99
CA THR A 57 8.11 -29.76 3.24
C THR A 57 7.02 -30.78 2.95
N ASP A 58 7.10 -31.93 3.61
CA ASP A 58 6.02 -32.91 3.68
C ASP A 58 4.98 -32.43 4.71
N TRP A 59 3.92 -31.79 4.20
CA TRP A 59 2.83 -31.26 5.03
C TRP A 59 1.96 -32.36 5.62
N ALA A 60 1.78 -33.50 4.94
CA ALA A 60 0.98 -34.60 5.46
C ALA A 60 1.60 -35.19 6.73
N ARG A 61 2.93 -35.27 6.79
CA ARG A 61 3.66 -35.63 8.00
C ARG A 61 3.51 -34.61 9.13
N VAL A 62 3.51 -33.31 8.80
CA VAL A 62 3.36 -32.23 9.79
C VAL A 62 1.94 -32.20 10.37
N ASP A 63 0.93 -32.37 9.54
CA ASP A 63 -0.48 -32.37 9.97
C ASP A 63 -0.85 -33.62 10.80
N ALA A 64 -0.06 -34.70 10.69
CA ALA A 64 -0.27 -35.94 11.44
C ALA A 64 0.52 -36.01 12.77
N LEU A 65 1.37 -35.03 13.07
CA LEU A 65 2.10 -34.97 14.34
C LEU A 65 1.13 -34.75 15.50
N THR A 66 1.31 -35.53 16.58
CA THR A 66 0.53 -35.37 17.81
C THR A 66 1.10 -34.27 18.70
N ASP A 67 0.30 -33.78 19.65
CA ASP A 67 0.77 -32.79 20.63
C ASP A 67 1.87 -33.38 21.52
N GLU A 68 1.81 -34.68 21.83
CA GLU A 68 2.85 -35.41 22.55
C GLU A 68 4.18 -35.43 21.78
N ASP A 69 4.15 -35.78 20.49
CA ASP A 69 5.35 -35.78 19.64
C ASP A 69 5.98 -34.38 19.54
N ILE A 70 5.15 -33.33 19.51
CA ILE A 70 5.61 -31.94 19.49
C ILE A 70 6.26 -31.57 20.82
N ALA A 71 5.65 -31.95 21.95
CA ALA A 71 6.21 -31.69 23.28
C ALA A 71 7.55 -32.40 23.48
N GLU A 72 7.68 -33.66 23.03
CA GLU A 72 8.94 -34.39 23.04
C GLU A 72 9.99 -33.73 22.15
N ALA A 73 9.62 -33.28 20.95
CA ALA A 73 10.54 -32.56 20.06
C ALA A 73 11.04 -31.25 20.69
N VAL A 74 10.16 -30.48 21.32
CA VAL A 74 10.52 -29.24 22.04
C VAL A 74 11.43 -29.53 23.22
N ALA A 75 11.14 -30.57 24.02
CA ALA A 75 11.96 -30.93 25.18
C ALA A 75 13.39 -31.38 24.80
N ASN A 76 13.54 -31.98 23.62
CA ASN A 76 14.81 -32.45 23.11
C ASN A 76 15.59 -31.38 22.31
N ASP A 77 14.99 -30.23 22.03
CA ASP A 77 15.62 -29.14 21.26
C ASP A 77 16.41 -28.20 22.20
N PRO A 78 17.75 -28.13 22.10
CA PRO A 78 18.56 -27.24 22.93
C PRO A 78 18.30 -25.74 22.66
N ASP A 79 17.73 -25.39 21.50
CA ASP A 79 17.39 -24.01 21.15
C ASP A 79 16.00 -23.61 21.67
N ALA A 80 15.18 -24.57 22.11
CA ALA A 80 13.86 -24.34 22.68
C ALA A 80 13.95 -23.91 24.16
N VAL A 81 14.62 -22.79 24.41
CA VAL A 81 14.73 -22.22 25.75
C VAL A 81 13.36 -21.66 26.19
N PRO A 82 12.83 -22.04 27.37
CA PRO A 82 11.62 -21.44 27.90
C PRO A 82 11.81 -19.94 28.10
N ILE A 83 10.95 -19.13 27.46
CA ILE A 83 10.95 -17.67 27.60
C ILE A 83 9.87 -17.28 28.59
N ASP A 84 10.27 -16.98 29.83
CA ASP A 84 9.38 -16.46 30.87
C ASP A 84 9.29 -14.93 30.71
N ILE A 85 8.51 -14.50 29.71
CA ILE A 85 8.22 -13.07 29.49
C ILE A 85 6.82 -12.81 30.03
N ASP A 86 6.75 -11.98 31.07
CA ASP A 86 5.47 -11.44 31.55
C ASP A 86 4.94 -10.41 30.55
N TRP A 87 3.89 -10.77 29.83
CA TRP A 87 3.21 -9.90 28.87
C TRP A 87 2.16 -8.99 29.51
N SER A 88 1.90 -9.11 30.83
CA SER A 88 0.86 -8.32 31.50
C SER A 88 1.16 -6.81 31.47
N ASP A 89 2.43 -6.42 31.48
CA ASP A 89 2.90 -5.03 31.39
C ASP A 89 3.17 -4.56 29.94
N ALA A 90 2.85 -5.37 28.93
CA ALA A 90 3.13 -5.03 27.54
C ALA A 90 2.27 -3.85 27.07
N VAL A 91 2.91 -2.69 26.85
CA VAL A 91 2.22 -1.51 26.32
C VAL A 91 2.22 -1.52 24.80
N LEU A 92 1.04 -1.58 24.19
CA LEU A 92 0.87 -1.42 22.74
C LEU A 92 1.22 0.01 22.31
N VAL A 93 2.42 0.21 21.79
CA VAL A 93 2.85 1.50 21.22
C VAL A 93 2.45 1.55 19.74
N MET A 94 1.24 2.02 19.45
CA MET A 94 0.83 2.30 18.08
C MET A 94 1.35 3.70 17.68
N PRO A 95 2.35 3.82 16.79
CA PRO A 95 2.82 5.13 16.37
C PRO A 95 1.68 5.87 15.66
N PRO A 96 1.38 7.12 16.05
CA PRO A 96 0.30 7.86 15.44
C PRO A 96 0.58 8.07 13.95
N ARG A 97 -0.43 7.81 13.11
CA ARG A 97 -0.37 8.06 11.68
C ARG A 97 -0.08 9.54 11.42
N LYS A 98 0.97 9.81 10.63
CA LYS A 98 1.28 11.17 10.18
C LYS A 98 0.21 11.60 9.17
N LYS A 99 -0.30 12.82 9.31
CA LYS A 99 -1.17 13.43 8.30
C LYS A 99 -0.29 14.10 7.25
N ALA A 100 -0.45 13.71 5.98
CA ALA A 100 0.23 14.39 4.88
C ALA A 100 -0.48 15.71 4.62
N ILE A 101 0.14 16.81 5.06
CA ILE A 101 -0.33 18.16 4.82
C ILE A 101 0.66 18.90 3.91
N SER A 102 0.13 19.76 3.04
CA SER A 102 0.95 20.68 2.26
C SER A 102 1.11 21.97 3.05
N ILE A 103 2.33 22.28 3.49
CA ILE A 103 2.68 23.53 4.18
C ILE A 103 3.75 24.25 3.39
N ARG A 104 3.74 25.58 3.44
CA ARG A 104 4.84 26.40 2.92
C ARG A 104 5.84 26.65 4.04
N LEU A 105 7.12 26.51 3.73
CA LEU A 105 8.25 26.75 4.62
C LEU A 105 9.26 27.60 3.87
N ASP A 106 9.99 28.42 4.60
CA ASP A 106 11.07 29.21 4.06
C ASP A 106 12.20 28.32 3.52
N GLU A 107 12.91 28.82 2.53
CA GLU A 107 13.94 28.07 1.80
C GLU A 107 15.13 27.72 2.70
N ASP A 108 15.57 28.65 3.53
CA ASP A 108 16.67 28.49 4.49
C ASP A 108 16.37 27.39 5.53
N VAL A 109 15.12 27.32 6.02
CA VAL A 109 14.67 26.29 6.94
C VAL A 109 14.69 24.92 6.26
N LEU A 110 14.21 24.83 5.01
CA LEU A 110 14.24 23.58 4.25
C LEU A 110 15.68 23.11 4.00
N ASP A 111 16.56 24.02 3.63
CA ASP A 111 17.95 23.72 3.33
C ASP A 111 18.72 23.30 4.58
N PHE A 112 18.47 23.94 5.72
CA PHE A 112 19.03 23.53 7.01
C PHE A 112 18.73 22.06 7.32
N PHE A 113 17.47 21.63 7.19
CA PHE A 113 17.10 20.25 7.50
C PHE A 113 17.55 19.24 6.43
N LYS A 114 17.63 19.66 5.16
CA LYS A 114 18.12 18.83 4.05
C LYS A 114 19.62 18.61 4.08
N ARG A 115 20.40 19.55 4.62
CA ARG A 115 21.87 19.44 4.72
C ARG A 115 22.33 18.18 5.46
N GLU A 116 21.55 17.72 6.43
CA GLU A 116 21.81 16.49 7.21
C GLU A 116 21.37 15.20 6.47
N GLY A 117 20.95 15.29 5.20
CA GLY A 117 20.63 14.15 4.36
C GLY A 117 19.22 13.59 4.54
N GLU A 118 19.06 12.31 4.23
CA GLU A 118 17.77 11.61 4.25
C GLU A 118 17.06 11.73 5.62
N GLY A 119 15.73 11.75 5.61
CA GLY A 119 14.93 11.82 6.84
C GLY A 119 14.70 13.22 7.40
N TYR A 120 14.99 14.28 6.63
CA TYR A 120 14.76 15.68 7.02
C TYR A 120 13.32 15.93 7.53
N GLN A 121 12.30 15.30 6.93
CA GLN A 121 10.90 15.38 7.38
C GLN A 121 10.71 14.78 8.79
N ARG A 122 11.43 13.70 9.13
CA ARG A 122 11.37 13.07 10.46
C ARG A 122 11.96 14.01 11.50
N ARG A 123 13.09 14.66 11.19
CA ARG A 123 13.76 15.63 12.06
C ARG A 123 12.89 16.87 12.27
N MET A 124 12.36 17.44 11.21
CA MET A 124 11.43 18.57 11.27
C MET A 124 10.22 18.26 12.17
N ASN A 125 9.60 17.09 12.00
CA ASN A 125 8.49 16.68 12.85
C ASN A 125 8.89 16.47 14.32
N ALA A 126 10.11 16.01 14.61
CA ALA A 126 10.61 15.88 15.98
C ALA A 126 10.79 17.25 16.65
N VAL A 127 11.30 18.25 15.92
CA VAL A 127 11.43 19.63 16.39
C VAL A 127 10.05 20.22 16.71
N LEU A 128 9.09 20.07 15.79
CA LEU A 128 7.71 20.53 16.00
C LEU A 128 7.06 19.88 17.23
N ARG A 129 7.30 18.58 17.46
CA ARG A 129 6.83 17.87 18.66
C ARG A 129 7.48 18.40 19.94
N SER A 130 8.78 18.66 19.93
CA SER A 130 9.50 19.23 21.08
C SER A 130 8.93 20.60 21.44
N TYR A 131 8.71 21.46 20.44
CA TYR A 131 8.09 22.76 20.65
C TYR A 131 6.68 22.65 21.24
N MET A 132 5.85 21.76 20.70
CA MET A 132 4.51 21.48 21.22
C MET A 132 4.55 21.05 22.69
N GLN A 133 5.42 20.09 23.03
CA GLN A 133 5.57 19.59 24.41
C GLN A 133 6.04 20.67 25.38
N GLN A 134 6.97 21.53 24.97
CA GLN A 134 7.43 22.64 25.81
C GLN A 134 6.30 23.63 26.08
N LYS A 135 5.47 23.94 25.09
CA LYS A 135 4.32 24.84 25.24
C LYS A 135 3.15 24.22 26.01
N SER A 136 2.98 22.89 25.94
CA SER A 136 1.87 22.19 26.60
C SER A 136 2.15 21.81 28.06
N LYS A 137 3.38 21.97 28.57
CA LYS A 137 3.67 21.76 30.00
C LYS A 137 2.86 22.78 30.82
N PRO A 138 1.97 22.34 31.73
CA PRO A 138 1.22 23.28 32.56
C PRO A 138 2.20 24.12 33.39
N LYS A 139 2.06 25.46 33.34
CA LYS A 139 2.77 26.33 34.28
C LYS A 139 2.38 25.89 35.69
N LYS A 140 3.32 25.31 36.45
CA LYS A 140 3.15 25.17 37.89
C LYS A 140 2.95 26.59 38.43
N ARG A 141 1.73 26.91 38.86
CA ARG A 141 1.50 28.12 39.64
C ARG A 141 2.18 27.89 40.98
N ALA A 142 3.14 28.76 41.31
CA ALA A 142 3.83 28.79 42.59
C ALA A 142 2.88 29.30 43.67
#